data_AF-A0A961J9E5-F1
#
_entry.id   AF-A0A961J9E5-F1
#
_cell.length_a   1.000
_cell.length_b   1.000
_cell.length_c   1.000
_cell.angle_alpha   90.00
_cell.angle_beta   90.00
_cell.angle_gamma   90.00
#
_symmetry.space_group_name_H-M   'P 1'
#
loop_
_entity.id
_entity.type
_entity.pdbx_description
1 polymer ?
#
loop_
_entity_poly.entity_id
_entity_poly.type
_entity_poly.pdbx_seq_one_letter_code
_entity_poly.pdbx_strand_id
1 'polypeptide(L)'
;MLAPVLQHPVEALLCLPFLLLGLSHMTRPGMWRSFFVELHAMGPRGVIWRSFTLELWPAVAIVAFHQEWTWPGILLTIHGHALLAKIAIGLLAPELGLRSLAMAQTHGNRGFVIGGAYLMAMGFYCLLRLVL
;
A
#
# COMPACT_ATOMS: atom_id res chain seq x y z
N MET A 1 16.33 -23.85 14.52
CA MET A 1 16.13 -22.52 13.92
C MET A 1 15.10 -22.65 12.82
N LEU A 2 13.96 -21.97 12.92
CA LEU A 2 13.06 -21.79 11.78
C LEU A 2 13.76 -20.85 10.79
N ALA A 3 13.58 -21.06 9.48
CA ALA A 3 14.13 -20.15 8.46
C ALA A 3 13.67 -18.70 8.74
N PRO A 4 14.47 -17.66 8.41
CA PRO A 4 14.10 -16.25 8.67
C PRO A 4 12.69 -15.86 8.15
N VAL A 5 12.28 -16.45 7.02
CA VAL A 5 10.94 -16.32 6.44
C VAL A 5 9.82 -16.74 7.41
N LEU A 6 10.05 -17.75 8.24
CA LEU A 6 9.07 -18.26 9.21
C LEU A 6 9.04 -17.41 10.50
N GLN A 7 10.05 -16.59 10.75
CA GLN A 7 10.09 -15.66 11.89
C GLN A 7 9.38 -14.34 11.56
N HIS A 8 9.42 -13.93 10.29
CA HIS A 8 8.86 -12.67 9.79
C HIS A 8 7.94 -12.88 8.57
N PRO A 9 6.84 -13.64 8.72
CA PRO A 9 6.02 -14.06 7.58
C PRO A 9 5.30 -12.90 6.88
N VAL A 10 4.94 -11.83 7.60
CA VAL A 10 4.30 -10.65 7.00
C VAL A 10 5.30 -9.85 6.18
N GLU A 11 6.50 -9.61 6.73
CA GLU A 11 7.59 -8.96 6.01
C GLU A 11 8.01 -9.78 4.79
N ALA A 12 8.07 -11.11 4.90
CA ALA A 12 8.32 -12.00 3.77
C ALA A 12 7.26 -11.86 2.67
N LEU A 13 5.99 -11.85 3.05
CA LEU A 13 4.87 -11.69 2.13
C LEU A 13 4.88 -10.33 1.42
N LEU A 14 5.21 -9.26 2.14
CA LEU A 14 5.08 -7.88 1.65
C LEU A 14 6.35 -7.30 1.02
N CYS A 15 7.51 -7.90 1.27
CA CYS A 15 8.80 -7.44 0.76
C CYS A 15 8.78 -7.24 -0.76
N LEU A 16 8.48 -8.31 -1.52
CA LEU A 16 8.47 -8.25 -2.98
C LEU A 16 7.35 -7.35 -3.54
N PRO A 17 6.09 -7.44 -3.07
CA PRO A 17 5.04 -6.52 -3.51
C PRO A 17 5.40 -5.05 -3.30
N PHE A 18 5.94 -4.67 -2.14
CA PHE A 18 6.34 -3.29 -1.87
C PHE A 18 7.48 -2.82 -2.76
N LEU A 19 8.50 -3.64 -2.99
CA LEU A 19 9.60 -3.30 -3.90
C LEU A 19 9.11 -3.17 -5.35
N LEU A 20 8.30 -4.10 -5.85
CA LEU A 20 7.79 -4.06 -7.23
C LEU A 20 6.80 -2.90 -7.46
N LEU A 21 5.85 -2.71 -6.54
CA LEU A 21 4.92 -1.59 -6.62
C LEU A 21 5.65 -0.25 -6.47
N GLY A 22 6.58 -0.15 -5.52
CA GLY A 22 7.39 1.04 -5.30
C GLY A 22 8.22 1.43 -6.52
N LEU A 23 8.97 0.47 -7.07
CA LEU A 23 9.78 0.68 -8.26
C LEU A 23 8.92 1.07 -9.47
N SER A 24 7.78 0.41 -9.68
CA SER A 24 6.89 0.74 -10.80
C SER A 24 6.24 2.13 -10.63
N HIS A 25 5.91 2.54 -9.40
CA HIS A 25 5.41 3.88 -9.11
C HIS A 25 6.46 4.96 -9.41
N MET A 26 7.73 4.70 -9.11
CA MET A 26 8.82 5.64 -9.36
C MET A 26 9.23 5.71 -10.83
N THR A 27 9.31 4.57 -11.52
CA THR A 27 9.83 4.47 -12.89
C THR A 27 8.76 4.65 -13.96
N ARG A 28 7.50 4.31 -13.65
CA ARG A 28 6.35 4.39 -14.57
C ARG A 28 5.17 5.16 -13.94
N PRO A 29 5.37 6.36 -13.37
CA PRO A 29 4.30 7.08 -12.66
C PRO A 29 3.11 7.43 -13.56
N GLY A 30 3.33 7.65 -14.86
CA GLY A 30 2.26 7.94 -15.82
C GLY A 30 1.26 6.79 -15.99
N MET A 31 1.73 5.53 -15.93
CA MET A 31 0.88 4.34 -16.00
C MET A 31 -0.08 4.28 -14.80
N TRP A 32 0.46 4.49 -13.59
CA TRP A 32 -0.34 4.53 -12.36
C TRP A 32 -1.29 5.72 -12.34
N ARG A 33 -0.84 6.89 -12.81
CA ARG A 33 -1.72 8.04 -12.98
C ARG A 33 -2.93 7.70 -13.84
N SER A 34 -2.72 7.14 -15.04
CA SER A 34 -3.83 6.76 -15.93
C SER A 34 -4.75 5.74 -15.27
N PHE A 35 -4.19 4.71 -14.62
CA PHE A 35 -4.97 3.69 -13.90
C PHE A 35 -5.87 4.31 -12.81
N PHE A 36 -5.35 5.22 -11.98
CA PHE A 36 -6.16 5.87 -10.94
C PHE A 36 -7.18 6.88 -11.50
N VAL A 37 -6.89 7.51 -12.65
CA VAL A 37 -7.87 8.34 -13.37
C VAL A 37 -9.03 7.50 -13.91
N GLU A 38 -8.73 6.33 -14.46
CA GLU A 38 -9.74 5.38 -14.93
C GLU A 38 -10.60 4.88 -13.76
N LEU A 39 -9.99 4.53 -12.62
CA LEU A 39 -10.74 4.17 -11.40
C LEU A 39 -11.65 5.33 -10.95
N HIS A 40 -11.18 6.56 -10.97
CA HIS A 40 -12.02 7.72 -10.62
C HIS A 40 -13.24 7.82 -11.56
N ALA A 41 -13.03 7.63 -12.87
CA ALA A 41 -14.10 7.68 -13.88
C ALA A 41 -15.16 6.57 -13.71
N MET A 42 -14.83 5.47 -13.03
CA MET A 42 -15.79 4.39 -12.73
C MET A 42 -16.79 4.74 -11.61
N GLY A 43 -16.62 5.89 -10.94
CA GLY A 43 -17.43 6.27 -9.78
C GLY A 43 -17.19 5.36 -8.57
N PRO A 44 -18.19 5.13 -7.70
CA PRO A 44 -18.02 4.31 -6.50
C PRO A 44 -17.45 2.90 -6.75
N ARG A 45 -17.72 2.31 -7.93
CA ARG A 45 -17.14 1.02 -8.34
C ARG A 45 -15.62 1.05 -8.40
N GLY A 46 -15.02 2.17 -8.80
CA GLY A 46 -13.57 2.33 -8.80
C GLY A 46 -12.97 2.33 -7.40
N VAL A 47 -13.71 2.84 -6.40
CA VAL A 47 -13.31 2.77 -4.99
C VAL A 47 -13.30 1.32 -4.51
N ILE A 48 -14.32 0.54 -4.86
CA ILE A 48 -14.37 -0.91 -4.56
C ILE A 48 -13.17 -1.62 -5.21
N TRP A 49 -12.96 -1.41 -6.52
CA TRP A 49 -11.85 -2.03 -7.23
C TRP A 49 -10.49 -1.71 -6.60
N ARG A 50 -10.20 -0.43 -6.33
CA ARG A 50 -8.97 0.00 -5.64
C ARG A 50 -8.80 -0.71 -4.30
N SER A 51 -9.84 -0.70 -3.46
CA SER A 51 -9.78 -1.26 -2.10
C SER A 51 -9.48 -2.76 -2.13
N PHE A 52 -10.19 -3.55 -2.93
CA PHE A 52 -10.05 -5.01 -2.93
C PHE A 52 -8.82 -5.51 -3.69
N THR A 53 -8.34 -4.76 -4.69
CA THR A 53 -7.18 -5.21 -5.49
C THR A 53 -5.85 -4.73 -4.94
N LEU A 54 -5.78 -3.52 -4.38
CA LEU A 54 -4.50 -2.91 -3.98
C LEU A 54 -4.30 -2.80 -2.47
N GLU A 55 -5.37 -2.64 -1.69
CA GLU A 55 -5.26 -2.20 -0.29
C GLU A 55 -5.62 -3.30 0.71
N LEU A 56 -6.63 -4.13 0.41
CA LEU A 56 -7.21 -5.06 1.37
C LEU A 56 -6.23 -6.13 1.85
N TRP A 57 -5.55 -6.80 0.94
CA TRP A 57 -4.64 -7.90 1.27
C TRP A 57 -3.47 -7.46 2.15
N PRO A 58 -2.71 -6.38 1.84
CA PRO A 58 -1.68 -5.91 2.76
C PRO A 58 -2.26 -5.41 4.08
N ALA A 59 -3.43 -4.74 4.08
CA ALA A 59 -4.07 -4.30 5.33
C ALA A 59 -4.40 -5.49 6.25
N VAL A 60 -5.04 -6.53 5.71
CA VAL A 60 -5.40 -7.73 6.46
C VAL A 60 -4.17 -8.46 6.96
N ALA A 61 -3.15 -8.65 6.10
CA ALA A 61 -1.92 -9.32 6.49
C ALA A 61 -1.23 -8.62 7.67
N ILE A 62 -1.13 -7.29 7.63
CA ILE A 62 -0.50 -6.52 8.70
C ILE A 62 -1.36 -6.50 9.96
N VAL A 63 -2.64 -6.13 9.86
CA VAL A 63 -3.48 -5.96 11.04
C VAL A 63 -3.67 -7.28 11.78
N ALA A 64 -3.81 -8.40 11.06
CA ALA A 64 -4.00 -9.70 11.69
C ALA A 64 -2.70 -10.32 12.24
N PHE A 65 -1.55 -10.06 11.62
CA PHE A 65 -0.32 -10.84 11.89
C PHE A 65 0.93 -10.01 12.18
N HIS A 66 0.88 -8.68 12.13
CA HIS A 66 2.03 -7.79 12.39
C HIS A 66 1.66 -6.66 13.37
N GLN A 67 1.77 -6.95 14.66
CA GLN A 67 1.46 -6.04 15.76
C GLN A 67 2.73 -5.60 16.52
N GLU A 68 3.78 -5.27 15.78
CA GLU A 68 5.01 -4.71 16.35
C GLU A 68 4.84 -3.20 16.54
N TRP A 69 4.74 -2.76 17.80
CA TRP A 69 4.55 -1.34 18.17
C TRP A 69 5.86 -0.65 18.58
N THR A 70 7.00 -1.31 18.34
CA THR A 70 8.34 -0.77 18.59
C THR A 70 9.02 -0.33 17.30
N TRP A 71 9.93 0.64 17.40
CA TRP A 71 10.71 1.08 16.24
C TRP A 71 11.68 -0.03 15.77
N PRO A 72 11.86 -0.24 14.44
CA PRO A 72 11.16 0.42 13.33
C PRO A 72 9.84 -0.25 12.89
N GLY A 73 9.49 -1.43 13.40
CA GLY A 73 8.31 -2.20 12.97
C GLY A 73 6.96 -1.48 13.13
N ILE A 74 6.88 -0.52 14.05
CA ILE A 74 5.70 0.35 14.22
C ILE A 74 5.24 1.01 12.92
N LEU A 75 6.16 1.31 11.99
CA LEU A 75 5.81 1.90 10.70
C LEU A 75 4.93 0.98 9.85
N LEU A 76 5.25 -0.32 9.83
CA LEU A 76 4.46 -1.30 9.08
C LEU A 76 3.11 -1.51 9.74
N THR A 77 3.08 -1.61 11.08
CA THR A 77 1.84 -1.72 11.86
C THR A 77 0.90 -0.53 11.60
N ILE A 78 1.41 0.72 11.69
CA ILE A 78 0.63 1.93 11.37
C ILE A 78 0.15 1.90 9.92
N HIS A 79 0.98 1.48 8.97
CA HIS A 79 0.59 1.37 7.56
C HIS A 79 -0.62 0.46 7.36
N GLY A 80 -0.62 -0.73 7.98
CA GLY A 80 -1.74 -1.66 7.90
C GLY A 80 -3.04 -1.09 8.47
N HIS A 81 -2.97 -0.48 9.65
CA HIS A 81 -4.13 0.18 10.25
C HIS A 81 -4.64 1.37 9.43
N ALA A 82 -3.74 2.17 8.85
CA ALA A 82 -4.11 3.28 7.97
C ALA A 82 -4.77 2.79 6.68
N LEU A 83 -4.29 1.70 6.08
CA LEU A 83 -4.94 1.07 4.93
C LEU A 83 -6.33 0.55 5.29
N LEU A 84 -6.47 -0.16 6.41
CA LEU A 84 -7.76 -0.66 6.87
C LEU A 84 -8.76 0.48 7.09
N ALA A 85 -8.33 1.55 7.75
CA ALA A 85 -9.16 2.75 7.95
C ALA A 85 -9.55 3.38 6.60
N LYS A 86 -8.62 3.50 5.65
CA LYS A 86 -8.87 4.04 4.31
C LYS A 86 -9.88 3.19 3.52
N ILE A 87 -9.79 1.86 3.60
CA ILE A 87 -10.73 0.94 2.98
C ILE A 87 -12.12 1.11 3.61
N ALA A 88 -12.21 1.08 4.94
CA ALA A 88 -13.48 1.24 5.65
C ALA A 88 -14.16 2.56 5.30
N ILE A 89 -13.41 3.68 5.35
CA ILE A 89 -13.91 5.00 4.94
C ILE A 89 -14.35 4.98 3.47
N GLY A 90 -13.55 4.43 2.56
CA GLY A 90 -13.88 4.39 1.14
C GLY A 90 -15.13 3.55 0.82
N LEU A 91 -15.39 2.48 1.56
CA LEU A 91 -16.55 1.62 1.34
C LEU A 91 -17.82 2.14 2.02
N LEU A 92 -17.70 2.79 3.18
CA LEU A 92 -18.83 3.35 3.93
C LEU A 92 -19.19 4.78 3.52
N ALA A 93 -18.23 5.53 2.95
CA ALA A 93 -18.38 6.91 2.47
C ALA A 93 -17.63 7.09 1.11
N PRO A 94 -18.16 6.53 0.01
CA PRO A 94 -17.47 6.47 -1.28
C PRO A 94 -17.12 7.83 -1.88
N GLU A 95 -17.81 8.91 -1.50
CA GLU A 95 -17.49 10.27 -1.90
C GLU A 95 -16.08 10.68 -1.43
N LEU A 96 -15.68 10.24 -0.23
CA LEU A 96 -14.32 10.46 0.28
C LEU A 96 -13.30 9.60 -0.47
N GLY A 97 -13.67 8.36 -0.81
CA GLY A 97 -12.85 7.49 -1.65
C GLY A 97 -12.61 8.08 -3.05
N LEU A 98 -13.63 8.69 -3.65
CA LEU A 98 -13.56 9.36 -4.95
C LEU A 98 -12.67 10.59 -4.91
N ARG A 99 -12.78 11.42 -3.87
CA ARG A 99 -11.85 12.55 -3.65
C ARG A 99 -10.40 12.08 -3.62
N SER A 100 -10.13 10.94 -2.98
CA SER A 100 -8.79 10.36 -2.97
C SER A 100 -8.33 9.90 -4.35
N LEU A 101 -9.20 9.30 -5.16
CA LEU A 101 -8.86 8.89 -6.54
C LEU A 101 -8.62 10.11 -7.46
N ALA A 102 -9.41 11.18 -7.30
CA ALA A 102 -9.26 12.42 -8.05
C ALA A 102 -7.88 13.08 -7.86
N MET A 103 -7.20 12.80 -6.74
CA MET A 103 -5.85 13.31 -6.49
C MET A 103 -4.82 12.89 -7.53
N ALA A 104 -5.04 11.79 -8.26
CA ALA A 104 -4.18 11.37 -9.36
C ALA A 104 -4.14 12.41 -10.50
N GLN A 105 -5.23 13.18 -10.68
CA GLN A 105 -5.29 14.26 -11.67
C GLN A 105 -4.58 15.51 -11.15
N THR A 106 -4.76 15.86 -9.87
CA THR A 106 -4.27 17.12 -9.29
C THR A 106 -2.79 17.08 -8.91
N HIS A 107 -2.32 16.00 -8.29
CA HIS A 107 -0.92 15.85 -7.88
C HIS A 107 -0.02 15.32 -9.02
N GLY A 108 -0.63 14.77 -10.08
CA GLY A 108 0.06 14.21 -11.23
C GLY A 108 1.09 13.14 -10.87
N ASN A 109 2.16 13.05 -11.65
CA ASN A 109 3.19 12.01 -11.50
C ASN A 109 3.96 12.10 -10.18
N ARG A 110 4.09 13.30 -9.60
CA ARG A 110 4.87 13.51 -8.37
C ARG A 110 4.29 12.73 -7.19
N GLY A 111 2.96 12.67 -7.07
CA GLY A 111 2.30 11.89 -6.02
C GLY A 111 2.67 10.40 -6.06
N PHE A 112 2.71 9.83 -7.27
CA PHE A 112 3.10 8.43 -7.46
C PHE A 112 4.59 8.19 -7.17
N VAL A 113 5.48 9.10 -7.55
CA VAL A 113 6.91 8.96 -7.22
C VAL A 113 7.14 8.97 -5.72
N ILE A 114 6.47 9.88 -4.98
CA ILE A 114 6.57 9.95 -3.52
C ILE A 114 6.01 8.67 -2.88
N GLY A 115 4.82 8.23 -3.31
CA GLY A 115 4.23 6.97 -2.85
C GLY A 115 5.13 5.78 -3.16
N GLY A 116 5.77 5.77 -4.33
CA GLY A 116 6.72 4.74 -4.72
C GLY A 116 7.97 4.70 -3.85
N ALA A 117 8.55 5.87 -3.53
CA ALA A 117 9.68 5.96 -2.63
C ALA A 117 9.34 5.45 -1.22
N TYR A 118 8.14 5.78 -0.72
CA TYR A 118 7.63 5.22 0.53
C TYR A 118 7.50 3.69 0.50
N LEU A 119 6.89 3.14 -0.56
CA LEU A 119 6.77 1.69 -0.73
C LEU A 119 8.14 1.01 -0.84
N MET A 120 9.10 1.62 -1.56
CA MET A 120 10.48 1.13 -1.61
C MET A 120 11.12 1.08 -0.22
N ALA A 121 10.95 2.12 0.59
CA ALA A 121 11.47 2.15 1.95
C ALA A 121 10.86 1.04 2.83
N MET A 122 9.55 0.82 2.73
CA MET A 122 8.86 -0.29 3.42
C MET A 122 9.36 -1.66 2.93
N GLY A 123 9.56 -1.82 1.63
CA GLY A 123 10.10 -3.05 1.03
C GLY A 123 11.54 -3.34 1.48
N PHE A 124 12.40 -2.32 1.54
CA PHE A 124 13.76 -2.47 2.07
C PHE A 124 13.76 -2.80 3.56
N TYR A 125 12.89 -2.19 4.36
CA TYR A 125 12.72 -2.57 5.76
C TYR A 125 12.34 -4.05 5.90
N CYS A 126 11.35 -4.51 5.12
CA CYS A 126 10.96 -5.92 5.10
C CYS A 126 12.13 -6.82 4.69
N LEU A 127 12.90 -6.44 3.67
CA LEU A 127 14.07 -7.20 3.24
C LEU A 127 15.13 -7.32 4.34
N LEU A 128 15.43 -6.23 5.04
CA LEU A 128 16.39 -6.23 6.14
C LEU A 128 15.98 -7.18 7.26
N ARG A 129 14.68 -7.23 7.60
CA ARG A 129 14.13 -8.16 8.60
C ARG A 129 14.21 -9.64 8.22
N LEU A 130 14.43 -9.95 6.94
CA LEU A 130 14.60 -11.32 6.47
C LEU A 130 16.05 -11.78 6.43
N VAL A 131 17.01 -10.84 6.52
CA VAL A 131 18.44 -11.11 6.35
C VAL A 131 19.23 -10.89 7.65
N LEU A 132 18.75 -10.01 8.53
CA LEU A 132 19.33 -9.70 9.83
C LEU A 132 18.53 -10.36 10.95
#